data_AF-A0A840V8R3-F1
#
_entry.id   AF-A0A840V8R3-F1
#
_cell.length_a   1.000
_cell.length_b   1.000
_cell.length_c   1.000
_cell.angle_alpha   90.00
_cell.angle_beta   90.00
_cell.angle_gamma   90.00
#
_symmetry.space_group_name_H-M   'P 1'
#
loop_
_entity.id
_entity.type
_entity.pdbx_description
1 polymer ?
#
loop_
_entity_poly.entity_id
_entity_poly.type
_entity_poly.pdbx_seq_one_letter_code
_entity_poly.pdbx_strand_id
1 'polypeptide(L)' 'MVAGIELGGTKTVVAIGTPEGRVDEESRFPTTTPGETLGRAIA' A
#
# COMPACT_ATOMS: atom_id res chain seq x y z
N MET A 1 -0.03 15.55 3.44
CA MET A 1 -0.33 14.33 2.67
C MET A 1 0.70 13.29 3.05
N VAL A 2 0.26 12.07 3.34
CA VAL A 2 1.11 10.94 3.74
C VAL A 2 0.75 9.72 2.91
N ALA A 3 1.74 8.86 2.65
CA ALA A 3 1.55 7.56 2.02
C ALA A 3 1.84 6.46 3.04
N GLY A 4 1.02 5.41 3.05
CA GLY A 4 1.19 4.24 3.90
C GLY A 4 1.23 2.96 3.07
N ILE A 5 2.09 2.01 3.47
CA ILE A 5 2.19 0.67 2.86
C ILE A 5 2.06 -0.36 3.98
N GLU A 6 1.05 -1.22 3.88
CA GLU A 6 0.83 -2.37 4.76
C GLU A 6 1.17 -3.66 4.01
N LEU A 7 2.36 -4.22 4.27
CA LEU A 7 2.84 -5.46 3.65
C LEU A 7 2.42 -6.69 4.48
N GLY A 8 1.27 -7.27 4.15
CA GLY A 8 0.82 -8.54 4.72
C GLY A 8 1.26 -9.75 3.90
N GLY A 9 1.21 -10.95 4.48
CA GLY A 9 1.57 -12.19 3.77
C GLY A 9 0.61 -12.59 2.65
N THR A 10 -0.65 -12.18 2.72
CA THR A 10 -1.69 -12.51 1.71
C THR A 10 -2.02 -11.32 0.81
N LYS A 11 -1.97 -10.10 1.36
CA LYS A 11 -2.44 -8.88 0.72
C LYS A 11 -1.54 -7.72 1.12
N THR A 12 -1.21 -6.90 0.14
CA THR A 12 -0.62 -5.57 0.34
C THR A 12 -1.68 -4.48 0.18
N VAL A 13 -1.65 -3.49 1.06
CA VAL A 13 -2.43 -2.25 0.92
C VAL A 13 -1.48 -1.08 0.76
N VAL A 14 -1.81 -0.18 -0.16
CA VAL A 14 -1.19 1.14 -0.26
C VAL A 14 -2.28 2.20 -0.18
N ALA A 15 -2.02 3.28 0.54
CA ALA A 15 -2.98 4.36 0.72
C ALA A 15 -2.32 5.74 0.73
N ILE A 16 -3.04 6.73 0.24
CA ILE A 16 -2.73 8.15 0.37
C ILE A 16 -3.75 8.79 1.31
N GLY A 17 -3.31 9.66 2.20
CA GLY A 17 -4.21 10.32 3.14
C GLY A 17 -3.63 11.53 3.87
N THR A 18 -4.31 11.94 4.94
CA THR A 18 -3.91 13.05 5.80
C THR A 18 -3.20 12.56 7.07
N PRO A 19 -2.38 13.40 7.74
CA PRO A 19 -1.72 13.04 9.00
C PRO A 19 -2.71 12.65 10.12
N GLU A 20 -3.95 13.12 10.05
CA GLU A 20 -5.03 12.83 11.01
C GLU A 20 -5.75 11.49 10.71
N GLY A 21 -5.29 10.74 9.69
CA GLY A 21 -5.75 9.39 9.40
C GLY A 21 -6.89 9.27 8.40
N ARG A 22 -7.30 10.36 7.74
CA ARG A 22 -8.30 10.30 6.66
C ARG A 22 -7.65 9.71 5.40
N VAL A 23 -8.20 8.61 4.89
CA VAL A 23 -7.77 7.97 3.64
C VAL A 23 -8.47 8.63 2.46
N ASP A 24 -7.69 9.12 1.51
CA ASP A 24 -8.16 9.73 0.26
C ASP A 24 -8.22 8.69 -0.87
N GLU A 25 -7.18 7.87 -0.99
CA GLU A 25 -7.07 6.82 -2.01
C GLU A 25 -6.49 5.54 -1.41
N GLU A 26 -6.93 4.39 -1.92
CA GLU A 26 -6.48 3.08 -1.45
C GLU A 26 -6.41 2.07 -2.61
N SER A 27 -5.38 1.24 -2.62
CA SER A 27 -5.25 0.11 -3.53
C SER A 27 -4.89 -1.17 -2.76
N ARG A 28 -5.48 -2.29 -3.18
CA ARG A 28 -5.26 -3.61 -2.58
C ARG A 28 -4.86 -4.62 -3.65
N PHE A 29 -3.85 -5.43 -3.35
CA PHE A 29 -3.41 -6.50 -4.25
C PHE A 29 -2.81 -7.68 -3.50
N PRO A 30 -2.82 -8.89 -4.10
CA PRO A 30 -2.16 -10.05 -3.50
C PRO A 30 -0.67 -9.79 -3.29
N THR A 31 -0.13 -10.24 -2.16
CA THR A 31 1.31 -10.27 -1.94
C THR A 31 1.90 -11.46 -2.71
N THR A 32 2.95 -11.20 -3.49
CA THR A 32 3.66 -12.24 -4.26
C THR A 32 5.13 -12.25 -3.86
N THR A 33 6.06 -12.26 -4.82
CA THR A 33 7.48 -12.08 -4.52
C THR A 33 7.75 -10.67 -3.96
N PRO A 34 8.77 -10.49 -3.11
CA PRO A 34 9.10 -9.17 -2.57
C PRO A 34 9.34 -8.10 -3.65
N GLY A 35 10.00 -8.47 -4.75
CA GLY A 35 10.31 -7.55 -5.85
C GLY A 35 9.07 -7.07 -6.60
N GLU A 36 8.16 -7.97 -6.96
CA GLU A 36 6.89 -7.62 -7.60
C GLU A 36 5.98 -6.81 -6.67
N THR A 37 5.89 -7.22 -5.41
CA THR A 37 5.02 -6.58 -4.41
C THR A 37 5.48 -5.15 -4.14
N LEU A 38 6.77 -4.96 -3.85
CA LEU A 38 7.33 -3.64 -3.59
C LEU A 38 7.30 -2.78 -4.86
N GLY A 39 7.66 -3.35 -6.02
CA GLY A 39 7.61 -2.67 -7.30
C GLY A 39 6.22 -2.11 -7.61
N ARG A 40 5.15 -2.91 -7.40
CA ARG A 40 3.78 -2.45 -7.57
C ARG A 40 3.35 -1.43 -6.51
N ALA A 41 3.87 -1.51 -5.29
CA ALA A 41 3.51 -0.61 -4.19
C ALA A 41 4.05 0.82 -4.37
N ILE A 42 5.13 1.00 -5.14
CA ILE A 42 5.82 2.29 -5.33
C ILE A 42 5.77 2.81 -6.77
N ALA A 43 5.11 2.09 -7.68
CA ALA A 43 4.98 2.46 -9.10
C ALA A 43 3.99 3.61 -9.33
#